data_AF-A0A932QLG0-F1
#
_entry.id   AF-A0A932QLG0-F1
#
_cell.length_a   1.000
_cell.length_b   1.000
_cell.length_c   1.000
_cell.angle_alpha   90.00
_cell.angle_beta   90.00
_cell.angle_gamma   90.00
#
_symmetry.space_group_name_H-M   'P 1'
#
loop_
_entity.id
_entity.type
_entity.pdbx_description
1 polymer ?
#
loop_
_entity_poly.entity_id
_entity_poly.type
_entity_poly.pdbx_seq_one_letter_code
_entity_poly.pdbx_strand_id
1 'polypeptide(L)'
;MTPFQFPHVSRKFTASLIFYGQNTVLWAGLTVFFLLNVYAKVNLAPRFEKELWQVLLRPFSALAHEALAHSFWQQGLLSAAQSELRLATAFPKSSNETSVLGASTEDELTAWAAEPARVKTNYDYWKSVVAVKPDFRDAYLALAAAAYQLGKTDEAKTAARSGLDLNPNNADATRILEFLGKTK
;
A
#
# COMPACT_ATOMS: atom_id res chain seq x y z
N MET A 1 17.35 89.04 4.73
CA MET A 1 17.68 87.61 4.88
C MET A 1 16.77 86.83 3.92
N THR A 2 17.29 86.31 2.82
CA THR A 2 16.52 85.43 1.93
C THR A 2 16.45 84.03 2.55
N PRO A 3 15.27 83.38 2.60
CA PRO A 3 15.14 82.08 3.25
C PRO A 3 15.84 80.98 2.43
N PHE A 4 16.49 80.06 3.14
CA PHE A 4 17.16 78.90 2.55
C PHE A 4 16.13 77.93 1.96
N GLN A 5 16.17 77.73 0.64
CA GLN A 5 15.29 76.81 -0.08
C GLN A 5 15.95 75.43 -0.17
N PHE A 6 15.36 74.43 0.48
CA PHE A 6 15.82 73.04 0.32
C PHE A 6 15.41 72.48 -1.05
N PRO A 7 16.28 71.73 -1.74
CA PRO A 7 15.91 71.09 -2.99
C PRO A 7 14.83 70.03 -2.75
N HIS A 8 13.66 70.20 -3.39
CA HIS A 8 12.57 69.24 -3.36
C HIS A 8 12.91 68.04 -4.27
N VAL A 9 13.53 67.01 -3.72
CA VAL A 9 13.69 65.72 -4.43
C VAL A 9 12.38 64.94 -4.27
N SER A 10 11.53 64.93 -5.31
CA SER A 10 10.34 64.09 -5.31
C SER A 10 10.74 62.61 -5.42
N ARG A 11 10.71 61.86 -4.32
CA ARG A 11 10.85 60.39 -4.35
C ARG A 11 9.51 59.78 -4.74
N LYS A 12 9.27 59.61 -6.04
CA LYS A 12 8.17 58.78 -6.55
C LYS A 12 8.58 57.31 -6.40
N PHE A 13 8.22 56.66 -5.29
CA PHE A 13 8.25 55.20 -5.23
C PHE A 13 7.02 54.67 -5.97
N THR A 14 7.22 53.99 -7.09
CA THR A 14 6.16 53.32 -7.84
C THR A 14 5.65 52.11 -7.03
N ALA A 15 4.61 52.34 -6.22
CA ALA A 15 4.04 51.30 -5.35
C ALA A 15 3.44 50.09 -6.09
N SER A 16 3.13 50.22 -7.40
CA SER A 16 2.45 49.17 -8.16
C SER A 16 3.31 47.93 -8.41
N LEU A 17 4.60 48.09 -8.71
CA LEU A 17 5.44 46.98 -9.16
C LEU A 17 5.70 45.94 -8.05
N ILE A 18 5.86 46.41 -6.81
CA ILE A 18 6.11 45.53 -5.65
C ILE A 18 4.82 44.80 -5.25
N PHE A 19 3.66 45.47 -5.30
CA PHE A 19 2.38 44.90 -4.88
C PHE A 19 1.87 43.83 -5.86
N TYR A 20 1.96 44.08 -7.18
CA TYR A 20 1.57 43.09 -8.19
C TYR A 20 2.51 41.89 -8.20
N GLY A 21 3.82 42.11 -8.05
CA GLY A 21 4.81 41.02 -7.93
C GLY A 21 4.54 40.12 -6.72
N GLN A 22 4.33 40.70 -5.53
CA GLN A 22 4.01 39.95 -4.32
C GLN A 22 2.71 39.14 -4.46
N ASN A 23 1.68 39.73 -5.07
CA ASN A 23 0.40 39.04 -5.25
C ASN A 23 0.53 37.84 -6.20
N THR A 24 1.27 37.99 -7.31
CA THR A 24 1.50 36.86 -8.24
C THR A 24 2.25 35.71 -7.59
N VAL A 25 3.22 35.99 -6.73
CA VAL A 25 3.98 34.97 -5.98
C VAL A 25 3.07 34.25 -4.96
N LEU A 26 2.20 34.99 -4.26
CA LEU A 26 1.24 34.40 -3.33
C LEU A 26 0.24 33.48 -4.05
N TRP A 27 -0.33 33.92 -5.17
CA TRP A 27 -1.24 33.09 -5.97
C TRP A 27 -0.53 31.87 -6.57
N ALA A 28 0.71 32.01 -7.03
CA ALA A 28 1.53 30.89 -7.49
C ALA A 28 1.80 29.88 -6.35
N GLY A 29 2.11 30.35 -5.14
CA GLY A 29 2.30 29.49 -3.97
C GLY A 29 1.01 28.74 -3.59
N LEU A 30 -0.13 29.44 -3.59
CA LEU A 30 -1.42 28.85 -3.25
C LEU A 30 -1.86 27.79 -4.27
N THR A 31 -1.63 28.04 -5.56
CA THR A 31 -1.95 27.07 -6.62
C THR A 31 -1.06 25.84 -6.53
N VAL A 32 0.24 25.99 -6.27
CA VAL A 32 1.15 24.85 -6.05
C VAL A 32 0.75 24.05 -4.82
N PHE A 33 0.43 24.71 -3.70
CA PHE A 33 -0.06 24.03 -2.49
C PHE A 33 -1.37 23.27 -2.74
N PHE A 34 -2.30 23.87 -3.48
CA PHE A 34 -3.54 23.22 -3.86
C PHE A 34 -3.30 22.01 -4.76
N LEU A 35 -2.44 22.16 -5.79
CA LEU A 35 -2.07 21.06 -6.69
C LEU A 35 -1.36 19.92 -5.95
N LEU A 36 -0.48 20.22 -4.99
CA LEU A 36 0.15 19.23 -4.12
C LEU A 36 -0.88 18.47 -3.29
N ASN A 37 -1.87 19.17 -2.71
CA ASN A 37 -2.93 18.52 -1.94
C ASN A 37 -3.85 17.67 -2.83
N VAL A 38 -4.22 18.14 -4.02
CA VAL A 38 -5.02 17.36 -4.97
C VAL A 38 -4.23 16.15 -5.46
N TYR A 39 -2.95 16.32 -5.80
CA TYR A 39 -2.06 15.23 -6.18
C TYR A 39 -1.93 14.20 -5.06
N ALA A 40 -1.74 14.63 -3.81
CA ALA A 40 -1.70 13.76 -2.66
C ALA A 40 -3.04 13.03 -2.45
N LYS A 41 -4.19 13.70 -2.63
CA LYS A 41 -5.48 13.03 -2.53
C LYS A 41 -5.73 12.03 -3.66
N VAL A 42 -5.23 12.28 -4.87
CA VAL A 42 -5.44 11.37 -6.00
C VAL A 42 -4.46 10.19 -5.97
N ASN A 43 -3.20 10.41 -5.59
CA ASN A 43 -2.15 9.40 -5.65
C ASN A 43 -1.76 8.79 -4.30
N LEU A 44 -1.99 9.51 -3.20
CA LEU A 44 -1.65 9.10 -1.82
C LEU A 44 -2.88 8.94 -0.92
N ALA A 45 -4.12 9.19 -1.39
CA ALA A 45 -5.30 8.81 -0.61
C ALA A 45 -5.10 7.35 -0.20
N PRO A 46 -5.13 7.04 1.10
CA PRO A 46 -4.92 5.68 1.51
C PRO A 46 -5.98 4.87 0.78
N ARG A 47 -5.55 3.84 0.07
CA ARG A 47 -6.41 2.92 -0.69
C ARG A 47 -7.42 2.16 0.20
N PHE A 48 -7.52 2.58 1.46
CA PHE A 48 -8.22 2.08 2.62
C PHE A 48 -9.10 3.15 3.28
N GLU A 49 -9.29 4.34 2.69
CA GLU A 49 -10.03 5.45 3.34
C GLU A 49 -11.36 4.96 3.91
N LYS A 50 -12.12 4.18 3.14
CA LYS A 50 -13.42 3.66 3.56
C LYS A 50 -13.32 2.73 4.78
N GLU A 51 -12.39 1.81 4.77
CA GLU A 51 -12.16 0.81 5.81
C GLU A 51 -11.58 1.45 7.08
N LEU A 52 -10.65 2.41 6.91
CA LEU A 52 -10.13 3.26 7.98
C LEU A 52 -11.24 4.08 8.62
N TRP A 53 -12.14 4.68 7.83
CA TRP A 53 -13.30 5.40 8.35
C TRP A 53 -14.20 4.48 9.18
N GLN A 54 -14.39 3.22 8.78
CA GLN A 54 -15.18 2.27 9.58
C GLN A 54 -14.53 1.97 10.93
N VAL A 55 -13.21 1.77 10.96
CA VAL A 55 -12.47 1.58 12.23
C VAL A 55 -12.51 2.83 13.08
N LEU A 56 -12.35 4.02 12.50
CA LEU A 56 -12.44 5.28 13.23
C LEU A 56 -13.83 5.52 13.83
N LEU A 57 -14.89 5.17 13.11
CA LEU A 57 -16.26 5.28 13.59
C LEU A 57 -16.62 4.20 14.63
N ARG A 58 -15.99 3.03 14.56
CA ARG A 58 -16.25 1.87 15.45
C ARG A 58 -14.94 1.23 15.91
N PRO A 59 -14.15 1.90 16.78
CA PRO A 59 -12.80 1.46 17.14
C PRO A 59 -12.75 0.22 18.04
N PHE A 60 -13.89 -0.23 18.58
CA PHE A 60 -14.00 -1.43 19.41
C PHE A 60 -14.77 -2.56 18.70
N SER A 61 -15.03 -2.43 17.40
CA SER A 61 -15.71 -3.45 16.60
C SER A 61 -14.68 -4.37 15.95
N ALA A 62 -14.73 -5.66 16.30
CA ALA A 62 -13.88 -6.67 15.67
C ALA A 62 -14.08 -6.71 14.14
N LEU A 63 -15.33 -6.56 13.67
CA LEU A 63 -15.68 -6.57 12.25
C LEU A 63 -15.03 -5.43 11.45
N ALA A 64 -14.91 -4.24 12.05
CA ALA A 64 -14.25 -3.11 11.40
C ALA A 64 -12.75 -3.39 11.19
N HIS A 65 -12.10 -3.94 12.23
CA HIS A 65 -10.70 -4.37 12.15
C HIS A 65 -10.49 -5.55 11.18
N GLU A 66 -11.44 -6.48 11.08
CA GLU A 66 -11.42 -7.58 10.10
C GLU A 66 -11.52 -7.09 8.65
N ALA A 67 -12.48 -6.20 8.38
CA ALA A 67 -12.65 -5.61 7.05
C ALA A 67 -11.38 -4.87 6.60
N LEU A 68 -10.75 -4.15 7.54
CA LEU A 68 -9.51 -3.45 7.31
C LEU A 68 -8.33 -4.42 7.10
N ALA A 69 -8.21 -5.48 7.89
CA ALA A 69 -7.20 -6.51 7.68
C ALA A 69 -7.33 -7.19 6.31
N HIS A 70 -8.56 -7.42 5.84
CA HIS A 70 -8.83 -8.03 4.54
C HIS A 70 -8.38 -7.12 3.39
N SER A 71 -8.63 -5.82 3.55
CA SER A 71 -8.15 -4.82 2.61
C SER A 71 -6.61 -4.78 2.55
N PHE A 72 -5.92 -4.84 3.69
CA PHE A 72 -4.45 -4.90 3.74
C PHE A 72 -3.91 -6.17 3.07
N TRP A 73 -4.57 -7.30 3.27
CA TRP A 73 -4.22 -8.57 2.64
C TRP A 73 -4.27 -8.51 1.12
N GLN A 74 -5.38 -8.03 0.56
CA GLN A 74 -5.55 -7.90 -0.89
C GLN A 74 -4.49 -6.99 -1.54
N GLN A 75 -3.90 -6.09 -0.75
CA GLN A 75 -2.87 -5.16 -1.21
C GLN A 75 -1.45 -5.64 -0.92
N GLY A 76 -1.27 -6.84 -0.36
CA GLY A 76 0.03 -7.44 -0.06
C GLY A 76 0.69 -6.88 1.22
N LEU A 77 -0.02 -6.08 2.01
CA LEU A 77 0.47 -5.53 3.28
C LEU A 77 0.25 -6.53 4.42
N LEU A 78 0.92 -7.67 4.34
CA LEU A 78 0.67 -8.83 5.21
C LEU A 78 0.92 -8.55 6.70
N SER A 79 1.93 -7.75 7.03
CA SER A 79 2.25 -7.41 8.42
C SER A 79 1.17 -6.56 9.08
N ALA A 80 0.62 -5.59 8.32
CA ALA A 80 -0.45 -4.73 8.79
C ALA A 80 -1.77 -5.51 8.92
N ALA A 81 -2.06 -6.40 7.96
CA ALA A 81 -3.20 -7.31 8.05
C ALA A 81 -3.14 -8.17 9.32
N GLN A 82 -1.97 -8.71 9.65
CA GLN A 82 -1.79 -9.57 10.82
C GLN A 82 -1.94 -8.82 12.15
N SER A 83 -1.44 -7.59 12.24
CA SER A 83 -1.62 -6.77 13.46
C SER A 83 -3.10 -6.42 13.70
N GLU A 84 -3.83 -6.11 12.64
CA GLU A 84 -5.25 -5.74 12.72
C GLU A 84 -6.12 -6.95 13.04
N LEU A 85 -5.80 -8.13 12.49
CA LEU A 85 -6.43 -9.39 12.90
C LEU A 85 -6.22 -9.70 14.38
N ARG A 86 -5.02 -9.46 14.89
CA ARG A 86 -4.73 -9.63 16.32
C ARG A 86 -5.59 -8.69 17.18
N LEU A 87 -5.77 -7.44 16.74
CA LEU A 87 -6.67 -6.50 17.41
C LEU A 87 -8.13 -6.99 17.35
N ALA A 88 -8.58 -7.48 16.20
CA ALA A 88 -9.93 -8.03 16.04
C ALA A 88 -10.21 -9.19 17.01
N THR A 89 -9.24 -10.08 17.24
CA THR A 89 -9.38 -11.17 18.23
C THR A 89 -9.40 -10.70 19.68
N ALA A 90 -8.90 -9.50 19.97
CA ALA A 90 -8.86 -8.95 21.32
C ALA A 90 -10.18 -8.30 21.76
N PHE A 91 -11.05 -7.92 20.80
CA PHE A 91 -12.33 -7.29 21.09
C PHE A 91 -13.46 -8.34 21.19
N PRO A 92 -14.33 -8.25 22.21
CA PRO A 92 -15.48 -9.13 22.33
C PRO A 92 -16.44 -8.90 21.17
N LYS A 93 -16.68 -9.95 20.38
CA LYS A 93 -17.61 -9.91 19.24
C LYS A 93 -19.05 -9.86 19.75
N SER A 94 -19.83 -8.90 19.25
CA SER A 94 -21.27 -8.84 19.52
C SER A 94 -21.94 -10.08 18.93
N SER A 95 -22.85 -10.72 19.69
CA SER A 95 -23.56 -11.94 19.28
C SER A 95 -24.38 -11.82 17.98
N ASN A 96 -24.62 -10.58 17.51
CA ASN A 96 -25.32 -10.31 16.26
C ASN A 96 -24.39 -10.26 15.04
N GLU A 97 -23.07 -10.29 15.21
CA GLU A 97 -22.09 -10.19 14.11
C GLU A 97 -21.59 -11.57 13.63
N THR A 98 -21.78 -12.63 14.41
CA THR A 98 -21.17 -13.96 14.21
C THR A 98 -22.09 -15.01 13.58
N SER A 99 -23.33 -14.66 13.22
CA SER A 99 -24.35 -15.65 12.81
C SER A 99 -25.07 -15.26 11.52
N VAL A 100 -24.32 -15.10 10.43
CA VAL A 100 -24.88 -15.30 9.09
C VAL A 100 -24.35 -16.64 8.60
N LEU A 101 -25.18 -17.69 8.71
CA LEU A 101 -25.01 -19.04 8.12
C LEU A 101 -24.15 -20.09 8.86
N GLY A 102 -23.90 -19.94 10.17
CA GLY A 102 -23.34 -21.05 10.98
C GLY A 102 -21.87 -21.41 10.70
N ALA A 103 -21.18 -20.65 9.85
CA ALA A 103 -19.73 -20.66 9.76
C ALA A 103 -19.16 -19.81 10.91
N SER A 104 -18.49 -20.46 11.87
CA SER A 104 -17.70 -19.75 12.88
C SER A 104 -16.59 -18.99 12.17
N THR A 105 -16.69 -17.67 12.14
CA THR A 105 -15.61 -16.81 11.62
C THR A 105 -14.28 -17.06 12.33
N GLU A 106 -14.30 -17.63 13.54
CA GLU A 106 -13.12 -17.98 14.34
C GLU A 106 -12.18 -18.99 13.67
N ASP A 107 -12.70 -20.04 13.01
CA ASP A 107 -11.87 -21.03 12.33
C ASP A 107 -11.26 -20.45 11.04
N GLU A 108 -12.02 -19.63 10.32
CA GLU A 108 -11.54 -18.94 9.12
C GLU A 108 -10.52 -17.85 9.46
N LEU A 109 -10.70 -17.14 10.57
CA LEU A 109 -9.80 -16.07 11.03
C LEU A 109 -8.50 -16.61 11.59
N THR A 110 -8.52 -17.71 12.33
CA THR A 110 -7.29 -18.36 12.82
C THR A 110 -6.50 -18.96 11.67
N ALA A 111 -7.17 -19.59 10.69
CA ALA A 111 -6.55 -20.02 9.45
C ALA A 111 -5.92 -18.83 8.69
N TRP A 112 -6.68 -17.75 8.52
CA TRP A 112 -6.22 -16.56 7.79
C TRP A 112 -5.10 -15.81 8.51
N ALA A 113 -5.14 -15.68 9.85
CA ALA A 113 -4.08 -15.07 10.65
C ALA A 113 -2.79 -15.92 10.66
N ALA A 114 -2.91 -17.24 10.50
CA ALA A 114 -1.79 -18.16 10.33
C ALA A 114 -1.26 -18.16 8.88
N GLU A 115 -2.08 -17.83 7.90
CA GLU A 115 -1.76 -17.85 6.47
C GLU A 115 -0.50 -17.05 6.10
N PRO A 116 -0.25 -15.79 6.54
CA PRO A 116 0.97 -15.08 6.16
C PRO A 116 2.24 -15.72 6.75
N ALA A 117 2.15 -16.23 7.98
CA ALA A 117 3.25 -16.97 8.60
C ALA A 117 3.48 -18.31 7.89
N ARG A 118 2.42 -18.98 7.47
CA ARG A 118 2.46 -20.22 6.70
C ARG A 118 3.05 -20.00 5.31
N VAL A 119 2.64 -18.96 4.61
CA VAL A 119 3.18 -18.57 3.30
C VAL A 119 4.66 -18.21 3.42
N LYS A 120 5.05 -17.48 4.48
CA LYS A 120 6.47 -17.18 4.75
C LYS A 120 7.28 -18.46 5.01
N THR A 121 6.77 -19.35 5.86
CA THR A 121 7.42 -20.63 6.17
C THR A 121 7.53 -21.50 4.91
N ASN A 122 6.49 -21.50 4.07
CA ASN A 122 6.46 -22.20 2.79
C ASN A 122 7.50 -21.62 1.82
N TYR A 123 7.60 -20.29 1.71
CA TYR A 123 8.64 -19.62 0.93
C TYR A 123 10.05 -20.02 1.40
N ASP A 124 10.31 -19.99 2.71
CA ASP A 124 11.60 -20.37 3.28
C ASP A 124 11.93 -21.86 3.03
N TYR A 125 10.93 -22.73 3.14
CA TYR A 125 11.06 -24.15 2.79
C TYR A 125 11.43 -24.34 1.33
N TRP A 126 10.68 -23.77 0.38
CA TRP A 126 10.98 -23.93 -1.05
C TRP A 126 12.32 -23.30 -1.43
N LYS A 127 12.71 -22.20 -0.78
CA LYS A 127 14.02 -21.59 -0.97
C LYS A 127 15.16 -22.53 -0.54
N SER A 128 14.99 -23.24 0.57
CA SER A 128 15.94 -24.28 0.99
C SER A 128 15.99 -25.46 0.01
N VAL A 129 14.84 -25.88 -0.53
CA VAL A 129 14.75 -26.97 -1.51
C VAL A 129 15.50 -26.62 -2.79
N VAL A 130 15.30 -25.40 -3.31
CA VAL A 130 16.01 -24.92 -4.51
C VAL A 130 17.53 -24.84 -4.28
N ALA A 131 17.97 -24.49 -3.06
CA ALA A 131 19.39 -24.47 -2.73
C ALA A 131 20.03 -25.86 -2.71
N VAL A 132 19.26 -26.90 -2.35
CA VAL A 132 19.73 -28.29 -2.31
C VAL A 132 19.58 -28.98 -3.67
N LYS A 133 18.52 -28.65 -4.42
CA LYS A 133 18.20 -29.21 -5.74
C LYS A 133 17.86 -28.09 -6.73
N PRO A 134 18.88 -27.50 -7.39
CA PRO A 134 18.67 -26.43 -8.36
C PRO A 134 18.00 -26.90 -9.66
N ASP A 135 17.89 -28.22 -9.89
CA ASP A 135 17.22 -28.75 -11.09
C ASP A 135 15.72 -29.02 -10.86
N PHE A 136 15.19 -28.70 -9.68
CA PHE A 136 13.80 -29.02 -9.33
C PHE A 136 12.83 -27.90 -9.72
N ARG A 137 12.36 -27.96 -10.97
CA ARG A 137 11.38 -27.04 -11.57
C ARG A 137 10.19 -26.71 -10.66
N ASP A 138 9.58 -27.70 -10.03
CA ASP A 138 8.38 -27.48 -9.21
C ASP A 138 8.65 -26.68 -7.95
N ALA A 139 9.86 -26.77 -7.40
CA ALA A 139 10.25 -25.90 -6.30
C ALA A 139 10.34 -24.44 -6.75
N TYR A 140 10.81 -24.16 -7.97
CA TYR A 140 10.80 -22.78 -8.50
C TYR A 140 9.39 -22.25 -8.73
N LEU A 141 8.46 -23.08 -9.20
CA LEU A 141 7.04 -22.71 -9.33
C LEU A 141 6.40 -22.41 -7.97
N ALA A 142 6.60 -23.31 -6.99
CA ALA A 142 6.06 -23.14 -5.65
C ALA A 142 6.69 -21.94 -4.93
N LEU A 143 7.98 -21.69 -5.15
CA LEU A 143 8.67 -20.50 -4.66
C LEU A 143 8.13 -19.23 -5.32
N ALA A 144 7.89 -19.23 -6.63
CA ALA A 144 7.29 -18.09 -7.33
C ALA A 144 5.88 -17.77 -6.81
N ALA A 145 5.06 -18.79 -6.58
CA ALA A 145 3.72 -18.63 -6.02
C ALA A 145 3.77 -18.08 -4.58
N ALA A 146 4.63 -18.65 -3.72
CA ALA A 146 4.79 -18.18 -2.35
C ALA A 146 5.37 -16.76 -2.28
N ALA A 147 6.35 -16.43 -3.14
CA ALA A 147 6.92 -15.09 -3.25
C ALA A 147 5.89 -14.06 -3.72
N TYR A 148 5.02 -14.44 -4.67
CA TYR A 148 3.92 -13.58 -5.12
C TYR A 148 2.93 -13.28 -3.98
N GLN A 149 2.54 -14.32 -3.22
CA GLN A 149 1.65 -14.15 -2.06
C GLN A 149 2.27 -13.25 -0.97
N LEU A 150 3.60 -13.24 -0.84
CA LEU A 150 4.33 -12.33 0.04
C LEU A 150 4.47 -10.90 -0.50
N GLY A 151 3.90 -10.58 -1.66
CA GLY A 151 4.06 -9.29 -2.33
C GLY A 151 5.44 -9.08 -2.97
N LYS A 152 6.31 -10.09 -2.96
CA LYS A 152 7.66 -10.03 -3.53
C LYS A 152 7.62 -10.35 -5.02
N THR A 153 7.02 -9.46 -5.79
CA THR A 153 6.75 -9.66 -7.23
C THR A 153 8.02 -9.84 -8.07
N ASP A 154 9.11 -9.15 -7.74
CA ASP A 154 10.40 -9.30 -8.45
C ASP A 154 11.07 -10.66 -8.18
N GLU A 155 11.04 -11.13 -6.93
CA GLU A 155 11.49 -12.48 -6.58
C GLU A 155 10.61 -13.55 -7.23
N ALA A 156 9.29 -13.33 -7.31
CA ALA A 156 8.38 -14.24 -8.00
C ALA A 156 8.70 -14.35 -9.50
N LYS A 157 9.02 -13.23 -10.17
CA LYS A 157 9.42 -13.22 -11.58
C LYS A 157 10.73 -13.95 -11.83
N THR A 158 11.73 -13.73 -10.99
CA THR A 158 13.04 -14.41 -11.12
C THR A 158 12.92 -15.92 -10.89
N ALA A 159 12.13 -16.33 -9.91
CA ALA A 159 11.84 -17.74 -9.65
C ALA A 159 11.09 -18.40 -10.81
N ALA A 160 10.04 -17.77 -11.33
CA ALA A 160 9.28 -18.31 -12.46
C ALA A 160 10.12 -18.39 -13.75
N ARG A 161 11.03 -17.43 -13.99
CA ARG A 161 12.00 -17.50 -15.09
C ARG A 161 12.96 -18.68 -14.94
N SER A 162 13.51 -18.88 -13.74
CA SER A 162 14.39 -20.02 -13.46
C SER A 162 13.67 -21.35 -13.70
N GLY A 163 12.36 -21.43 -13.38
CA GLY A 163 11.53 -22.59 -13.70
C GLY A 163 11.32 -22.82 -15.20
N LEU A 164 11.27 -21.75 -16.01
CA LEU A 164 11.22 -21.84 -17.48
C LEU A 164 12.58 -22.22 -18.08
N ASP A 165 13.69 -21.77 -17.50
CA ASP A 165 15.03 -22.16 -17.96
C ASP A 165 15.22 -23.68 -17.82
N LEU A 166 14.65 -24.27 -16.76
CA LEU A 166 14.64 -25.73 -16.56
C LEU A 166 13.63 -26.46 -17.46
N ASN A 167 12.45 -25.86 -17.73
CA ASN A 167 11.48 -26.41 -18.67
C ASN A 167 10.77 -25.29 -19.45
N PRO A 168 11.24 -24.99 -20.67
CA PRO A 168 10.71 -23.88 -21.48
C PRO A 168 9.24 -24.04 -21.88
N ASN A 169 8.71 -25.27 -21.91
CA ASN A 169 7.32 -25.56 -22.29
C ASN A 169 6.37 -25.64 -21.08
N ASN A 170 6.79 -25.20 -19.90
CA ASN A 170 5.94 -25.24 -18.73
C ASN A 170 4.88 -24.12 -18.77
N ALA A 171 3.64 -24.51 -19.05
CA ALA A 171 2.48 -23.62 -19.12
C ALA A 171 2.20 -22.84 -17.83
N ASP A 172 2.48 -23.44 -16.66
CA ASP A 172 2.21 -22.78 -15.37
C ASP A 172 3.22 -21.67 -15.09
N ALA A 173 4.49 -21.88 -15.44
CA ALA A 173 5.52 -20.85 -15.30
C ALA A 173 5.25 -19.65 -16.24
N THR A 174 4.79 -19.92 -17.46
CA THR A 174 4.41 -18.87 -18.41
C THR A 174 3.18 -18.09 -17.93
N ARG A 175 2.15 -18.77 -17.42
CA ARG A 175 0.97 -18.10 -16.82
C ARG A 175 1.35 -17.21 -15.64
N ILE A 176 2.20 -17.69 -14.73
CA ILE A 176 2.66 -16.90 -13.58
C ILE A 176 3.39 -15.64 -14.06
N LEU A 177 4.27 -15.74 -15.05
CA LEU A 177 4.96 -14.56 -15.60
C LEU A 177 4.01 -13.61 -16.33
N GLU A 178 3.05 -14.11 -17.10
CA GLU A 178 2.05 -13.30 -17.78
C GLU A 178 1.23 -12.51 -16.75
N PHE A 179 0.79 -13.18 -15.68
CA PHE A 179 0.06 -12.58 -14.59
C PHE A 179 0.90 -11.49 -13.89
N LEU A 180 2.15 -11.78 -13.53
CA LEU A 180 3.09 -10.85 -12.90
C LEU A 180 3.54 -9.69 -13.82
N GLY A 181 3.41 -9.87 -15.15
CA GLY A 181 3.71 -8.85 -16.14
C GLY A 181 2.60 -7.81 -16.32
N LYS A 182 1.34 -8.21 -16.09
CA LYS A 182 0.15 -7.34 -16.17
C LYS A 182 -0.06 -6.47 -14.94
N THR A 183 0.51 -6.85 -13.80
CA THR A 183 0.53 -6.01 -12.59
C THR A 183 1.58 -4.90 -12.75
N LYS A 184 1.21 -3.82 -13.45
CA LYS A 184 2.02 -2.60 -13.61
C LYS A 184 1.16 -1.37 -13.42
#